data_AF-A0A0S4L6P6-F1
#
_entry.id   AF-A0A0S4L6P6-F1
#
_cell.length_a   1.000
_cell.length_b   1.000
_cell.length_c   1.000
_cell.angle_alpha   90.00
_cell.angle_beta   90.00
_cell.angle_gamma   90.00
#
_symmetry.space_group_name_H-M   'P 1'
#
loop_
_entity.id
_entity.type
_entity.pdbx_description
1 polymer ?
#
loop_
_entity_poly.entity_id
_entity_poly.type
_entity_poly.pdbx_seq_one_letter_code
_entity_poly.pdbx_strand_id
1 'polypeptide(L)'
;MSRALVIQLARLGDLVQSLPAMTQLRARHPETQFDLLCPSHLAEVGRLLPGLGKVLEWDGAAWQRRAMAVQEDLRADHLMEIETALAALAPDRYDCAYVLNQHRRALVTGSLLAREMKGPLLHGPLGEALTPWAAYVRAVAQRRLGQRVHLADAFCGLCGVSPPGYVVTLDPPVVRLPDDLEPIGKRGAPWIALIVGAGEAERCVPAEVWRRWINAFLASSSQGRVVLVGAERERAAEIQASVPLSALGRIWDTTGRTSLSQLAAILARCHRVVGSDTGPLHLAAALGRPVIGWYFARARVHETGPYGFHHVVWQAEDVRREAFDVNPRNEESKPVASPSAFHASPSYWPVDETIAAICEQGYQAPIGWTVWTSHCDTWGAYYSPVGQAAIPPREREALWHELEPALS
;
A
#
# COMPACT_ATOMS: atom_id res chain seq x y z
N MET A 1 13.07 27.23 -12.95
CA MET A 1 12.88 25.77 -12.88
C MET A 1 11.40 25.49 -12.87
N SER A 2 10.95 24.53 -13.68
CA SER A 2 9.57 24.04 -13.66
C SER A 2 9.29 23.36 -12.33
N ARG A 3 8.08 23.51 -11.79
CA ARG A 3 7.65 22.87 -10.55
C ARG A 3 6.39 22.05 -10.79
N ALA A 4 6.42 20.79 -10.41
CA ALA A 4 5.28 19.89 -10.46
C ALA A 4 4.91 19.34 -9.08
N LEU A 5 3.63 19.07 -8.88
CA LEU A 5 3.09 18.50 -7.65
C LEU A 5 2.53 17.10 -7.89
N VAL A 6 3.02 16.09 -7.19
CA VAL A 6 2.38 14.77 -7.15
C VAL A 6 1.37 14.75 -6.00
N ILE A 7 0.13 14.38 -6.27
CA ILE A 7 -0.95 14.30 -5.27
C ILE A 7 -1.32 12.84 -5.03
N GLN A 8 -1.03 12.36 -3.82
CA GLN A 8 -1.33 11.01 -3.36
C GLN A 8 -1.91 11.07 -1.92
N LEU A 9 -3.23 11.24 -1.85
CA LEU A 9 -4.04 11.42 -0.65
C LEU A 9 -4.74 10.13 -0.16
N ALA A 10 -4.24 8.96 -0.58
CA ALA A 10 -4.75 7.67 -0.14
C ALA A 10 -3.94 7.06 1.02
N ARG A 11 -4.01 5.74 1.21
CA ARG A 11 -3.47 5.05 2.38
C ARG A 11 -1.96 4.84 2.23
N LEU A 12 -1.29 4.43 3.32
CA LEU A 12 0.16 4.15 3.33
C LEU A 12 0.60 3.24 2.17
N GLY A 13 -0.16 2.16 1.90
CA GLY A 13 0.12 1.23 0.79
C GLY A 13 0.13 1.93 -0.57
N ASP A 14 -0.88 2.77 -0.85
CA ASP A 14 -0.98 3.52 -2.10
C ASP A 14 0.15 4.55 -2.25
N LEU A 15 0.54 5.20 -1.13
CA LEU A 15 1.66 6.13 -1.12
C LEU A 15 2.98 5.45 -1.49
N VAL A 16 3.32 4.34 -0.84
CA VAL A 16 4.57 3.63 -1.19
C VAL A 16 4.51 2.98 -2.57
N GLN A 17 3.34 2.50 -3.00
CA GLN A 17 3.17 1.93 -4.35
C GLN A 17 3.16 2.98 -5.46
N SER A 18 3.13 4.28 -5.13
CA SER A 18 3.34 5.35 -6.13
C SER A 18 4.82 5.61 -6.46
N LEU A 19 5.75 4.93 -5.78
CA LEU A 19 7.20 5.06 -5.98
C LEU A 19 7.66 4.86 -7.44
N PRO A 20 7.17 3.86 -8.19
CA PRO A 20 7.56 3.69 -9.61
C PRO A 20 7.16 4.91 -10.46
N ALA A 21 5.94 5.44 -10.27
CA ALA A 21 5.45 6.60 -11.02
C ALA A 21 6.28 7.86 -10.73
N MET A 22 6.59 8.12 -9.46
CA MET A 22 7.43 9.25 -9.06
C MET A 22 8.86 9.16 -9.60
N THR A 23 9.43 7.94 -9.61
CA THR A 23 10.75 7.69 -10.18
C THR A 23 10.77 8.01 -11.67
N GLN A 24 9.76 7.56 -12.40
CA GLN A 24 9.67 7.75 -13.85
C GLN A 24 9.35 9.19 -14.26
N LEU A 25 8.50 9.89 -13.50
CA LEU A 25 8.28 11.32 -13.70
C LEU A 25 9.58 12.13 -13.61
N ARG A 26 10.40 11.85 -12.60
CA ARG A 26 11.70 12.51 -12.42
C ARG A 26 12.69 12.16 -13.53
N ALA A 27 12.72 10.89 -13.95
CA ALA A 27 13.58 10.46 -15.05
C ALA A 27 13.19 11.12 -16.38
N ARG A 28 11.89 11.31 -16.64
CA ARG A 28 11.38 11.93 -17.86
C ARG A 28 11.52 13.46 -17.88
N HIS A 29 11.55 14.10 -16.71
CA HIS A 29 11.59 15.56 -16.57
C HIS A 29 12.69 16.00 -15.58
N PRO A 30 13.99 15.80 -15.89
CA PRO A 30 15.09 16.03 -14.97
C PRO A 30 15.26 17.49 -14.52
N GLU A 31 14.77 18.45 -15.30
CA GLU A 31 14.76 19.88 -15.01
C GLU A 31 13.57 20.35 -14.15
N THR A 32 12.60 19.46 -13.90
CA THR A 32 11.40 19.75 -13.12
C THR A 32 11.62 19.34 -11.66
N GLN A 33 11.35 20.26 -10.73
CA GLN A 33 11.29 19.94 -9.31
C GLN A 33 9.92 19.33 -8.99
N PHE A 34 9.92 18.12 -8.42
CA PHE A 34 8.70 17.43 -7.99
C PHE A 34 8.52 17.54 -6.47
N ASP A 35 7.44 18.17 -6.04
CA ASP A 35 6.98 18.16 -4.65
C ASP A 35 5.82 17.15 -4.49
N LEU A 36 5.52 16.72 -3.27
CA LEU A 36 4.46 15.75 -2.95
C LEU A 36 3.42 16.36 -2.03
N LEU A 37 2.14 16.15 -2.31
CA LEU A 37 1.05 16.34 -1.36
C LEU A 37 0.50 14.98 -0.91
N CYS A 38 0.62 14.68 0.38
CA CYS A 38 0.13 13.46 1.00
C CYS A 38 -0.61 13.75 2.32
N PRO A 39 -1.35 12.80 2.91
CA PRO A 39 -1.94 12.97 4.24
C PRO A 39 -0.86 13.29 5.27
N SER A 40 -1.14 14.20 6.21
CA SER A 40 -0.16 14.66 7.21
C SER A 40 0.48 13.52 8.00
N HIS A 41 -0.33 12.55 8.45
CA HIS A 41 0.14 11.36 9.17
C HIS A 41 1.06 10.44 8.36
N LEU A 42 1.19 10.63 7.03
CA LEU A 42 2.10 9.88 6.15
C LEU A 42 3.32 10.69 5.71
N ALA A 43 3.44 11.95 6.14
CA ALA A 43 4.51 12.85 5.68
C ALA A 43 5.92 12.32 5.99
N GLU A 44 6.10 11.64 7.12
CA GLU A 44 7.35 10.95 7.47
C GLU A 44 7.78 9.95 6.40
N VAL A 45 6.85 9.17 5.85
CA VAL A 45 7.13 8.21 4.78
C VAL A 45 7.28 8.92 3.44
N GLY A 46 6.47 9.96 3.19
CA GLY A 46 6.59 10.79 2.00
C GLY A 46 8.00 11.37 1.83
N ARG A 47 8.66 11.75 2.93
CA ARG A 47 10.05 12.25 2.93
C ARG A 47 11.11 11.19 2.62
N LEU A 48 10.77 9.90 2.69
CA LEU A 48 11.66 8.79 2.31
C LEU A 48 11.63 8.52 0.80
N LEU A 49 10.65 9.07 0.08
CA LEU A 49 10.52 8.85 -1.35
C LEU A 49 11.66 9.59 -2.10
N PRO A 50 12.45 8.90 -2.91
CA PRO A 50 13.72 9.40 -3.41
C PRO A 50 13.56 10.56 -4.38
N GLY A 51 14.29 11.64 -4.08
CA GLY A 51 14.50 12.81 -4.93
C GLY A 51 13.26 13.68 -5.18
N LEU A 52 12.28 13.61 -4.29
CA LEU A 52 11.25 14.64 -4.16
C LEU A 52 11.82 15.86 -3.41
N GLY A 53 11.27 17.04 -3.71
CA GLY A 53 11.57 18.29 -3.00
C GLY A 53 10.80 18.37 -1.68
N LYS A 54 9.75 19.19 -1.65
CA LYS A 54 8.91 19.41 -0.48
C LYS A 54 7.84 18.33 -0.35
N VAL A 55 7.56 17.92 0.89
CA VAL A 55 6.40 17.12 1.25
C VAL A 55 5.39 18.03 1.95
N LEU A 56 4.31 18.33 1.25
CA LEU A 56 3.17 19.11 1.68
C LEU A 56 2.18 18.20 2.43
N GLU A 57 1.72 18.66 3.58
CA GLU A 57 0.90 17.87 4.50
C GLU A 57 -0.58 18.23 4.39
N TRP A 58 -1.40 17.26 3.99
CA TRP A 58 -2.84 17.41 3.92
C TRP A 58 -3.51 16.96 5.24
N ASP A 59 -3.93 17.93 6.06
CA ASP A 59 -4.78 17.67 7.22
C ASP A 59 -6.23 17.43 6.78
N GLY A 60 -6.55 16.17 6.48
CA GLY A 60 -7.89 15.77 6.05
C GLY A 60 -9.00 16.11 7.07
N ALA A 61 -8.71 16.12 8.36
CA ALA A 61 -9.70 16.44 9.40
C ALA A 61 -10.01 17.94 9.39
N ALA A 62 -8.99 18.79 9.26
CA ALA A 62 -9.20 20.23 9.13
C ALA A 62 -9.96 20.59 7.85
N TRP A 63 -9.63 19.95 6.72
CA TRP A 63 -10.36 20.16 5.46
C TRP A 63 -11.81 19.67 5.52
N GLN A 64 -12.07 18.55 6.19
CA GLN A 64 -13.43 18.08 6.43
C GLN A 64 -14.24 19.07 7.28
N ARG A 65 -13.65 19.62 8.35
CA ARG A 65 -14.32 20.64 9.19
C ARG A 65 -14.68 21.88 8.36
N ARG A 66 -13.76 22.37 7.53
CA ARG A 66 -14.04 23.50 6.61
C ARG A 66 -15.17 23.19 5.64
N ALA A 67 -15.15 22.00 5.04
CA ALA A 67 -16.20 21.56 4.12
C ALA A 67 -17.58 21.48 4.79
N MET A 68 -17.65 21.04 6.06
CA MET A 68 -18.91 21.00 6.81
C MET A 68 -19.40 22.40 7.21
N ALA A 69 -18.49 23.33 7.52
CA ALA A 69 -18.84 24.71 7.87
C ALA A 69 -19.48 25.48 6.69
N VAL A 70 -19.14 25.14 5.44
CA VAL A 70 -19.71 25.77 4.24
C VAL A 70 -20.94 25.06 3.68
N GLN A 71 -21.32 23.91 4.26
CA GLN A 71 -22.37 23.05 3.67
C GLN A 71 -23.75 23.72 3.72
N GLU A 72 -24.02 24.54 4.74
CA GLU A 72 -25.29 25.24 4.93
C GLU A 72 -25.24 26.67 4.36
N ASP A 73 -24.11 27.36 4.50
CA ASP A 73 -23.92 28.74 4.03
C ASP A 73 -22.45 29.03 3.64
N LEU A 74 -22.24 29.57 2.44
CA LEU A 74 -20.93 29.96 1.94
C LEU A 74 -20.71 31.46 2.15
N ARG A 75 -19.92 31.78 3.18
CA ARG A 75 -19.62 33.16 3.58
C ARG A 75 -18.19 33.55 3.18
N ALA A 76 -17.93 34.86 3.10
CA ALA A 76 -16.64 35.39 2.67
C ALA A 76 -15.47 34.99 3.59
N ASP A 77 -15.71 34.88 4.90
CA ASP A 77 -14.72 34.42 5.87
C ASP A 77 -14.31 32.96 5.62
N HIS A 78 -15.25 32.08 5.26
CA HIS A 78 -14.93 30.70 4.87
C HIS A 78 -14.02 30.65 3.63
N LEU A 79 -14.26 31.51 2.63
CA LEU A 79 -13.41 31.60 1.44
C LEU A 79 -12.01 32.09 1.80
N MET A 80 -11.90 33.14 2.63
CA MET A 80 -10.62 33.66 3.11
C MET A 80 -9.82 32.60 3.89
N GLU A 81 -10.48 31.79 4.72
CA GLU A 81 -9.84 30.69 5.45
C GLU A 81 -9.31 29.61 4.50
N ILE A 82 -10.08 29.25 3.47
CA ILE A 82 -9.67 28.28 2.45
C ILE A 82 -8.49 28.82 1.64
N GLU A 83 -8.56 30.06 1.18
CA GLU A 83 -7.47 30.73 0.46
C GLU A 83 -6.20 30.80 1.31
N THR A 84 -6.32 31.19 2.58
CA THR A 84 -5.19 31.23 3.52
C THR A 84 -4.59 29.85 3.70
N ALA A 85 -5.41 28.80 3.85
CA ALA A 85 -4.93 27.43 3.99
C ALA A 85 -4.24 26.91 2.72
N LEU A 86 -4.75 27.24 1.53
CA LEU A 86 -4.12 26.88 0.26
C LEU A 86 -2.80 27.62 0.05
N ALA A 87 -2.75 28.92 0.35
CA ALA A 87 -1.54 29.73 0.26
C ALA A 87 -0.46 29.27 1.24
N ALA A 88 -0.85 28.83 2.45
CA ALA A 88 0.06 28.23 3.41
C ALA A 88 0.61 26.87 2.94
N LEU A 89 -0.20 26.10 2.21
CA LEU A 89 0.22 24.81 1.65
C LEU A 89 1.15 25.00 0.44
N ALA A 90 0.83 25.91 -0.47
CA ALA A 90 1.64 26.27 -1.62
C ALA A 90 1.42 27.75 -1.99
N PRO A 91 2.37 28.64 -1.70
CA PRO A 91 2.24 30.07 -1.98
C PRO A 91 2.09 30.40 -3.47
N ASP A 92 2.80 29.64 -4.31
CA ASP A 92 2.75 29.74 -5.76
C ASP A 92 2.12 28.47 -6.34
N ARG A 93 1.36 28.65 -7.42
CA ARG A 93 0.85 27.53 -8.22
C ARG A 93 1.99 26.77 -8.90
N TYR A 94 1.87 25.46 -8.89
CA TYR A 94 2.71 24.56 -9.70
C TYR A 94 2.35 24.67 -11.18
N ASP A 95 3.30 24.33 -12.05
CA ASP A 95 3.07 24.27 -13.49
C ASP A 95 2.11 23.12 -13.83
N CYS A 96 2.31 21.96 -13.19
CA CYS A 96 1.47 20.78 -13.37
C CYS A 96 1.23 20.02 -12.05
N ALA A 97 0.03 19.49 -11.85
CA ALA A 97 -0.29 18.52 -10.81
C ALA A 97 -0.53 17.13 -11.42
N TYR A 98 0.16 16.12 -10.88
CA TYR A 98 -0.06 14.71 -11.19
C TYR A 98 -0.93 14.09 -10.09
N VAL A 99 -2.21 13.89 -10.38
CA VAL A 99 -3.21 13.43 -9.42
C VAL A 99 -3.42 11.92 -9.54
N LEU A 100 -3.01 11.17 -8.51
CA LEU A 100 -3.08 9.70 -8.51
C LEU A 100 -4.39 9.14 -7.95
N ASN A 101 -5.23 9.98 -7.32
CA ASN A 101 -6.49 9.56 -6.72
C ASN A 101 -7.71 10.07 -7.51
N GLN A 102 -8.74 9.25 -7.60
CA GLN A 102 -9.98 9.60 -8.31
C GLN A 102 -11.01 10.34 -7.45
N HIS A 103 -10.75 10.57 -6.16
CA HIS A 103 -11.71 11.23 -5.28
C HIS A 103 -11.70 12.76 -5.44
N ARG A 104 -12.89 13.39 -5.40
CA ARG A 104 -13.09 14.82 -5.70
C ARG A 104 -12.11 15.76 -4.99
N ARG A 105 -11.78 15.51 -3.71
CA ARG A 105 -10.82 16.36 -2.97
C ARG A 105 -9.45 16.46 -3.65
N ALA A 106 -8.90 15.38 -4.19
CA ALA A 106 -7.58 15.42 -4.86
C ALA A 106 -7.66 16.17 -6.18
N LEU A 107 -8.77 16.00 -6.91
CA LEU A 107 -9.00 16.64 -8.21
C LEU A 107 -9.16 18.16 -8.06
N VAL A 108 -9.98 18.57 -7.10
CA VAL A 108 -10.17 19.98 -6.77
C VAL A 108 -8.85 20.58 -6.28
N THR A 109 -8.14 19.92 -5.36
CA THR A 109 -6.84 20.40 -4.88
C THR A 109 -5.81 20.50 -6.00
N GLY A 110 -5.70 19.53 -6.90
CA GLY A 110 -4.81 19.60 -8.05
C GLY A 110 -5.13 20.79 -8.95
N SER A 111 -6.40 21.03 -9.21
CA SER A 111 -6.86 22.15 -10.04
C SER A 111 -6.68 23.51 -9.37
N LEU A 112 -6.66 23.57 -8.03
CA LEU A 112 -6.44 24.79 -7.26
C LEU A 112 -4.94 25.12 -7.08
N LEU A 113 -4.10 24.09 -6.95
CA LEU A 113 -2.67 24.26 -6.68
C LEU A 113 -1.79 24.24 -7.93
N ALA A 114 -2.31 23.86 -9.10
CA ALA A 114 -1.55 23.83 -10.35
C ALA A 114 -2.28 24.45 -11.53
N ARG A 115 -1.51 24.92 -12.52
CA ARG A 115 -2.04 25.47 -13.78
C ARG A 115 -2.62 24.38 -14.68
N GLU A 116 -1.93 23.24 -14.76
CA GLU A 116 -2.39 22.06 -15.46
C GLU A 116 -2.57 20.88 -14.50
N MET A 117 -3.43 19.93 -14.87
CA MET A 117 -3.64 18.69 -14.12
C MET A 117 -3.57 17.49 -15.06
N LYS A 118 -2.72 16.52 -14.71
CA LYS A 118 -2.68 15.18 -15.28
C LYS A 118 -3.19 14.19 -14.24
N GLY A 119 -3.91 13.16 -14.67
CA GLY A 119 -4.47 12.17 -13.76
C GLY A 119 -5.77 11.58 -14.29
N PRO A 120 -6.83 11.49 -13.47
CA PRO A 120 -7.94 10.61 -13.80
C PRO A 120 -9.05 11.23 -14.65
N LEU A 121 -9.08 12.56 -14.84
CA LEU A 121 -10.13 13.24 -15.60
C LEU A 121 -9.55 13.94 -16.84
N LEU A 122 -10.28 13.86 -17.95
CA LEU A 122 -9.92 14.50 -19.22
C LEU A 122 -10.27 16.00 -19.27
N HIS A 123 -11.30 16.44 -18.52
CA HIS A 123 -11.89 17.79 -18.66
C HIS A 123 -11.89 18.58 -17.35
N GLY A 124 -10.79 18.50 -16.58
CA GLY A 124 -10.65 19.22 -15.31
C GLY A 124 -11.47 18.62 -14.16
N PRO A 125 -11.58 19.32 -13.02
CA PRO A 125 -12.08 18.74 -11.76
C PRO A 125 -13.60 18.52 -11.70
N LEU A 126 -14.34 19.16 -12.60
CA LEU A 126 -15.80 19.03 -12.72
C LEU A 126 -16.22 18.10 -13.86
N GLY A 127 -15.28 17.61 -14.66
CA GLY A 127 -15.55 16.68 -15.75
C GLY A 127 -15.90 15.28 -15.23
N GLU A 128 -16.67 14.54 -16.03
CA GLU A 128 -17.06 13.15 -15.73
C GLU A 128 -16.28 12.13 -16.55
N ALA A 129 -15.68 12.55 -17.67
CA ALA A 129 -14.93 11.70 -18.57
C ALA A 129 -13.57 11.30 -17.95
N LEU A 130 -13.38 9.99 -17.77
CA LEU A 130 -12.16 9.41 -17.22
C LEU A 130 -11.09 9.25 -18.31
N THR A 131 -9.83 9.33 -17.91
CA THR A 131 -8.73 8.80 -18.73
C THR A 131 -8.83 7.28 -18.83
N PRO A 132 -8.29 6.64 -19.89
CA PRO A 132 -8.32 5.18 -20.03
C PRO A 132 -7.76 4.45 -18.80
N TRP A 133 -6.62 4.90 -18.28
CA TRP A 133 -6.04 4.38 -17.04
C TRP A 133 -6.95 4.53 -15.82
N ALA A 134 -7.65 5.66 -15.68
CA ALA A 134 -8.59 5.83 -14.58
C ALA A 134 -9.84 4.95 -14.72
N ALA A 135 -10.34 4.79 -15.95
CA ALA A 135 -11.43 3.86 -16.24
C ALA A 135 -11.01 2.42 -15.92
N TYR A 136 -9.78 2.03 -16.29
CA TYR A 136 -9.20 0.73 -15.96
C TYR A 136 -9.13 0.50 -14.45
N VAL A 137 -8.50 1.40 -13.69
CA VAL A 137 -8.38 1.28 -12.22
C VAL A 137 -9.76 1.20 -11.56
N ARG A 138 -10.75 1.96 -12.05
CA ARG A 138 -12.12 1.92 -11.54
C ARG A 138 -12.79 0.58 -11.84
N ALA A 139 -12.65 0.08 -13.07
CA ALA A 139 -13.20 -1.21 -13.48
C ALA A 139 -12.58 -2.37 -12.69
N VAL A 140 -11.27 -2.34 -12.46
CA VAL A 140 -10.53 -3.27 -11.59
C VAL A 140 -11.12 -3.26 -10.18
N ALA A 141 -11.26 -2.09 -9.56
CA ALA A 141 -11.78 -1.98 -8.20
C ALA A 141 -13.21 -2.52 -8.05
N GLN A 142 -14.05 -2.33 -9.08
CA GLN A 142 -15.46 -2.73 -9.09
C GLN A 142 -15.70 -4.20 -9.48
N ARG A 143 -15.06 -4.67 -10.55
CA ARG A 143 -15.38 -5.96 -11.18
C ARG A 143 -14.38 -7.05 -10.81
N ARG A 144 -13.12 -6.71 -10.55
CA ARG A 144 -12.05 -7.65 -10.11
C ARG A 144 -11.89 -8.92 -10.96
N LEU A 145 -12.26 -8.87 -12.25
CA LEU A 145 -12.10 -9.98 -13.20
C LEU A 145 -10.87 -9.73 -14.08
N GLY A 146 -10.02 -10.75 -14.28
CA GLY A 146 -9.03 -10.76 -15.36
C GLY A 146 -7.87 -9.77 -15.26
N GLN A 147 -7.39 -9.50 -14.04
CA GLN A 147 -6.31 -8.54 -13.73
C GLN A 147 -5.02 -8.84 -14.51
N ARG A 148 -4.34 -7.79 -15.01
CA ARG A 148 -3.07 -7.91 -15.76
C ARG A 148 -2.04 -6.87 -15.38
N VAL A 149 -2.45 -5.65 -15.02
CA VAL A 149 -1.55 -4.56 -14.63
C VAL A 149 -1.74 -4.25 -13.14
N HIS A 150 -0.62 -4.18 -12.43
CA HIS A 150 -0.57 -3.88 -11.00
C HIS A 150 -0.91 -2.40 -10.73
N LEU A 151 -1.48 -2.08 -9.57
CA LEU A 151 -1.88 -0.71 -9.22
C LEU A 151 -0.71 0.29 -9.27
N ALA A 152 0.46 -0.11 -8.78
CA ALA A 152 1.69 0.70 -8.86
C ALA A 152 2.05 1.09 -10.30
N ASP A 153 1.84 0.18 -11.25
CA ASP A 153 2.11 0.40 -12.67
C ASP A 153 0.98 1.25 -13.31
N ALA A 154 -0.27 1.05 -12.89
CA ALA A 154 -1.38 1.90 -13.30
C ALA A 154 -1.22 3.36 -12.82
N PHE A 155 -0.56 3.60 -11.67
CA PHE A 155 -0.16 4.96 -11.27
C PHE A 155 0.86 5.58 -12.23
N CYS A 156 1.75 4.79 -12.83
CA CYS A 156 2.64 5.28 -13.89
C CYS A 156 1.80 5.72 -15.11
N GLY A 157 0.84 4.89 -15.53
CA GLY A 157 -0.07 5.21 -16.64
C GLY A 157 -0.93 6.46 -16.39
N LEU A 158 -1.44 6.66 -15.17
CA LEU A 158 -2.15 7.89 -14.78
C LEU A 158 -1.28 9.14 -14.87
N CYS A 159 0.04 8.98 -14.72
CA CYS A 159 1.03 10.05 -14.91
C CYS A 159 1.48 10.20 -16.37
N GLY A 160 1.04 9.32 -17.27
CA GLY A 160 1.51 9.26 -18.66
C GLY A 160 2.96 8.84 -18.78
N VAL A 161 3.44 7.94 -17.90
CA VAL A 161 4.79 7.35 -17.97
C VAL A 161 4.70 5.83 -17.89
N SER A 162 5.62 5.13 -18.52
CA SER A 162 5.76 3.67 -18.37
C SER A 162 6.42 3.33 -17.03
N PRO A 163 6.24 2.11 -16.49
CA PRO A 163 6.94 1.68 -15.28
C PRO A 163 8.45 1.56 -15.54
N PRO A 164 9.28 1.61 -14.48
CA PRO A 164 10.75 1.67 -14.62
C PRO A 164 11.40 0.44 -15.23
N GLY A 165 10.74 -0.72 -15.22
CA GLY A 165 11.34 -1.98 -15.68
C GLY A 165 12.28 -2.65 -14.67
N TYR A 166 12.49 -2.03 -13.52
CA TYR A 166 13.29 -2.53 -12.41
C TYR A 166 12.67 -2.13 -11.08
N VAL A 167 13.10 -2.77 -9.99
CA VAL A 167 12.58 -2.51 -8.65
C VAL A 167 13.29 -1.31 -8.05
N VAL A 168 12.51 -0.30 -7.66
CA VAL A 168 12.98 0.87 -6.92
C VAL A 168 12.75 0.63 -5.44
N THR A 169 13.77 0.87 -4.61
CA THR A 169 13.68 0.72 -3.16
C THR A 169 13.84 2.07 -2.44
N LEU A 170 13.29 2.15 -1.23
CA LEU A 170 13.50 3.24 -0.30
C LEU A 170 14.77 3.01 0.49
N ASP A 171 15.48 4.10 0.77
CA ASP A 171 16.55 4.09 1.75
C ASP A 171 15.96 4.01 3.16
N PRO A 172 16.45 3.09 4.01
CA PRO A 172 16.02 3.04 5.41
C PRO A 172 16.31 4.37 6.13
N PRO A 173 15.34 4.92 6.87
CA PRO A 173 15.58 6.15 7.61
C PRO A 173 16.60 5.95 8.74
N VAL A 174 17.50 6.91 8.91
CA VAL A 174 18.38 6.99 10.07
C VAL A 174 17.65 7.70 11.20
N VAL A 175 16.99 6.92 12.05
CA VAL A 175 16.25 7.42 13.21
C VAL A 175 16.66 6.69 14.48
N ARG A 176 16.64 7.41 15.60
CA ARG A 176 16.85 6.81 16.92
C ARG A 176 15.62 5.99 17.31
N LEU A 177 15.84 4.71 17.63
CA LEU A 177 14.82 3.87 18.25
C LEU A 177 14.86 4.04 19.78
N PRO A 178 13.75 3.78 20.49
CA PRO A 178 13.76 3.58 21.93
C PRO A 178 14.81 2.53 22.34
N ASP A 179 15.43 2.70 23.50
CA ASP A 179 16.60 1.90 23.91
C ASP A 179 16.28 0.40 23.99
N ASP A 180 15.05 0.01 24.33
CA ASP A 180 14.58 -1.37 24.38
C ASP A 180 14.34 -2.00 22.98
N LEU A 181 14.11 -1.15 21.97
CA LEU A 181 13.90 -1.56 20.57
C LEU A 181 15.19 -1.53 19.75
N GLU A 182 16.22 -0.82 20.23
CA GLU A 182 17.49 -0.68 19.52
C GLU A 182 18.25 -1.99 19.23
N PRO A 183 18.13 -3.06 20.05
CA PRO A 183 18.70 -4.37 19.73
C PRO A 183 18.10 -5.07 18.49
N ILE A 184 16.93 -4.63 18.01
CA ILE A 184 16.25 -5.25 16.86
C ILE A 184 17.18 -5.28 15.65
N GLY A 185 17.36 -6.48 15.09
CA GLY A 185 18.20 -6.76 13.92
C GLY A 185 19.71 -6.70 14.16
N LYS A 186 20.17 -6.51 15.41
CA LYS A 186 21.60 -6.42 15.74
C LYS A 186 22.20 -7.67 16.39
N ARG A 187 21.37 -8.55 16.97
CA ARG A 187 21.84 -9.75 17.69
C ARG A 187 20.93 -10.95 17.39
N GLY A 188 21.53 -12.10 17.12
CA GLY A 188 20.79 -13.30 16.71
C GLY A 188 20.13 -13.13 15.34
N ALA A 189 19.80 -14.25 14.69
CA ALA A 189 19.15 -14.26 13.39
C ALA A 189 18.39 -15.58 13.19
N PRO A 190 17.35 -15.62 12.33
CA PRO A 190 16.79 -14.47 11.59
C PRO A 190 15.80 -13.65 12.44
N TRP A 191 15.66 -12.37 12.10
CA TRP A 191 14.63 -11.47 12.65
C TRP A 191 13.42 -11.43 11.72
N ILE A 192 12.25 -11.81 12.22
CA ILE A 192 11.01 -11.81 11.46
C ILE A 192 10.04 -10.79 12.05
N ALA A 193 9.63 -9.81 11.24
CA ALA A 193 8.56 -8.91 11.64
C ALA A 193 7.20 -9.53 11.32
N LEU A 194 6.29 -9.55 12.29
CA LEU A 194 4.90 -9.93 12.13
C LEU A 194 4.03 -8.67 12.21
N ILE A 195 3.32 -8.40 11.12
CA ILE A 195 2.31 -7.33 11.08
C ILE A 195 1.04 -7.89 11.69
N VAL A 196 0.84 -7.64 12.99
CA VAL A 196 -0.29 -8.18 13.75
C VAL A 196 -1.57 -7.39 13.52
N GLY A 197 -1.45 -6.22 12.90
CA GLY A 197 -2.51 -5.25 12.67
C GLY A 197 -3.03 -5.15 11.25
N ALA A 198 -4.22 -4.58 11.09
CA ALA A 198 -4.73 -4.16 9.79
C ALA A 198 -5.79 -3.05 9.97
N GLY A 199 -5.84 -2.12 9.00
CA GLY A 199 -6.79 -0.99 9.05
C GLY A 199 -8.27 -1.39 8.96
N GLU A 200 -8.57 -2.64 8.60
CA GLU A 200 -9.93 -3.21 8.54
C GLU A 200 -9.92 -4.55 9.31
N ALA A 201 -10.92 -4.77 10.17
CA ALA A 201 -10.99 -5.98 11.00
C ALA A 201 -11.02 -7.27 10.16
N GLU A 202 -11.62 -7.24 8.97
CA GLU A 202 -11.66 -8.39 8.04
C GLU A 202 -10.28 -8.81 7.51
N ARG A 203 -9.25 -7.97 7.64
CA ARG A 203 -7.86 -8.24 7.21
C ARG A 203 -6.95 -8.63 8.38
N CYS A 204 -7.51 -8.72 9.57
CA CYS A 204 -6.77 -9.09 10.76
C CYS A 204 -6.65 -10.60 10.87
N VAL A 205 -5.41 -11.09 10.98
CA VAL A 205 -5.16 -12.48 11.32
C VAL A 205 -5.44 -12.68 12.82
N PRO A 206 -6.18 -13.72 13.23
CA PRO A 206 -6.48 -13.99 14.64
C PRO A 206 -5.22 -14.16 15.50
N ALA A 207 -5.25 -13.68 16.75
CA ALA A 207 -4.12 -13.78 17.68
C ALA A 207 -3.65 -15.23 17.87
N GLU A 208 -4.58 -16.19 17.90
CA GLU A 208 -4.28 -17.61 18.01
C GLU A 208 -3.37 -18.12 16.89
N VAL A 209 -3.60 -17.65 15.66
CA VAL A 209 -2.81 -18.06 14.49
C VAL A 209 -1.40 -17.51 14.61
N TRP A 210 -1.25 -16.25 15.03
CA TRP A 210 0.07 -15.67 15.29
C TRP A 210 0.80 -16.38 16.43
N ARG A 211 0.10 -16.76 17.50
CA ARG A 211 0.67 -17.54 18.60
C ARG A 211 1.23 -18.88 18.10
N ARG A 212 0.43 -19.62 17.33
CA ARG A 212 0.87 -20.88 16.70
C ARG A 212 2.10 -20.67 15.82
N TRP A 213 2.09 -19.63 15.00
CA TRP A 213 3.19 -19.28 14.12
C TRP A 213 4.48 -18.98 14.92
N ILE A 214 4.38 -18.14 15.96
CA ILE A 214 5.53 -17.77 16.81
C ILE A 214 6.14 -19.02 17.44
N ASN A 215 5.30 -19.89 18.01
CA ASN A 215 5.76 -21.11 18.66
C ASN A 215 6.48 -22.03 17.68
N ALA A 216 5.91 -22.27 16.50
CA ALA A 216 6.51 -23.13 15.48
C ALA A 216 7.81 -22.52 14.91
N PHE A 217 7.86 -21.21 14.68
CA PHE A 217 9.07 -20.53 14.20
C PHE A 217 10.20 -20.56 15.24
N LEU A 218 9.91 -20.25 16.50
CA LEU A 218 10.92 -20.24 17.55
C LEU A 218 11.44 -21.64 17.92
N ALA A 219 10.63 -22.68 17.69
CA ALA A 219 11.03 -24.08 17.84
C ALA A 219 11.91 -24.57 16.67
N SER A 220 11.64 -24.11 15.44
CA SER A 220 12.41 -24.48 14.23
C SER A 220 13.71 -23.69 14.06
N SER A 221 13.83 -22.51 14.69
CA SER A 221 15.05 -21.70 14.66
C SER A 221 15.49 -21.35 16.06
N SER A 222 16.61 -21.88 16.55
CA SER A 222 17.11 -21.62 17.92
C SER A 222 17.55 -20.15 18.14
N GLN A 223 18.03 -19.50 17.09
CA GLN A 223 18.45 -18.09 17.10
C GLN A 223 17.40 -17.12 16.55
N GLY A 224 16.26 -17.62 16.06
CA GLY A 224 15.18 -16.80 15.52
C GLY A 224 14.64 -15.78 16.52
N ARG A 225 14.21 -14.62 16.02
CA ARG A 225 13.66 -13.51 16.80
C ARG A 225 12.43 -12.97 16.09
N VAL A 226 11.43 -12.55 16.86
CA VAL A 226 10.16 -12.02 16.34
C VAL A 226 9.97 -10.57 16.78
N VAL A 227 9.48 -9.74 15.87
CA VAL A 227 9.07 -8.36 16.16
C VAL A 227 7.60 -8.22 15.81
N LEU A 228 6.76 -7.84 16.78
CA LEU A 228 5.36 -7.53 16.54
C LEU A 228 5.23 -6.06 16.16
N VAL A 229 4.71 -5.78 14.97
CA VAL A 229 4.51 -4.42 14.43
C VAL A 229 3.03 -4.18 14.13
N GLY A 230 2.57 -2.93 14.28
CA GLY A 230 1.17 -2.53 14.12
C GLY A 230 0.76 -1.46 15.12
N ALA A 231 -0.52 -1.11 15.18
CA ALA A 231 -1.09 -0.20 16.17
C ALA A 231 -1.91 -0.93 17.26
N GLU A 232 -2.22 -2.21 17.05
CA GLU A 232 -3.19 -3.03 17.76
C GLU A 232 -2.59 -3.64 19.04
N ARG A 233 -2.33 -2.79 20.03
CA ARG A 233 -1.72 -3.15 21.33
C ARG A 233 -2.42 -4.30 22.05
N GLU A 234 -3.75 -4.30 22.05
CA GLU A 234 -4.55 -5.35 22.72
C GLU A 234 -4.31 -6.72 22.11
N ARG A 235 -4.26 -6.81 20.77
CA ARG A 235 -3.95 -8.06 20.07
C ARG A 235 -2.51 -8.50 20.31
N ALA A 236 -1.56 -7.57 20.33
CA ALA A 236 -0.18 -7.89 20.66
C ALA A 236 -0.05 -8.46 22.08
N ALA A 237 -0.79 -7.91 23.04
CA ALA A 237 -0.85 -8.43 24.41
C ALA A 237 -1.48 -9.84 24.44
N GLU A 238 -2.57 -10.06 23.71
CA GLU A 238 -3.21 -11.39 23.59
C GLU A 238 -2.25 -12.44 23.02
N ILE A 239 -1.53 -12.09 21.94
CA ILE A 239 -0.50 -12.96 21.34
C ILE A 239 0.56 -13.33 22.38
N GLN A 240 1.03 -12.36 23.16
CA GLN A 240 2.12 -12.53 24.13
C GLN A 240 1.70 -13.30 25.39
N ALA A 241 0.43 -13.21 25.81
CA ALA A 241 -0.06 -13.78 27.06
C ALA A 241 0.09 -15.31 27.18
N SER A 242 0.27 -16.02 26.08
CA SER A 242 0.33 -17.49 26.03
C SER A 242 1.55 -18.04 25.29
N VAL A 243 2.59 -17.23 25.12
CA VAL A 243 3.84 -17.71 24.53
C VAL A 243 4.65 -18.48 25.59
N PRO A 244 5.24 -19.65 25.29
CA PRO A 244 6.01 -20.42 26.24
C PRO A 244 7.23 -19.66 26.78
N LEU A 245 7.67 -20.01 27.99
CA LEU A 245 8.85 -19.40 28.64
C LEU A 245 10.13 -19.49 27.78
N SER A 246 10.23 -20.51 26.91
CA SER A 246 11.34 -20.67 25.96
C SER A 246 11.44 -19.56 24.91
N ALA A 247 10.40 -18.75 24.75
CA ALA A 247 10.38 -17.57 23.87
C ALA A 247 10.76 -16.27 24.58
N LEU A 248 10.96 -16.28 25.90
CA LEU A 248 11.35 -15.09 26.64
C LEU A 248 12.65 -14.51 26.10
N GLY A 249 12.69 -13.19 25.91
CA GLY A 249 13.83 -12.49 25.31
C GLY A 249 14.02 -12.74 23.80
N ARG A 250 13.03 -13.33 23.12
CA ARG A 250 13.05 -13.58 21.67
C ARG A 250 11.93 -12.87 20.90
N ILE A 251 11.08 -12.10 21.59
CA ILE A 251 9.96 -11.36 21.03
C ILE A 251 10.07 -9.90 21.46
N TRP A 252 9.93 -8.98 20.50
CA TRP A 252 9.87 -7.54 20.72
C TRP A 252 8.50 -7.02 20.30
N ASP A 253 7.82 -6.33 21.20
CA ASP A 253 6.55 -5.67 20.91
C ASP A 253 6.77 -4.18 20.65
N THR A 254 6.56 -3.77 19.40
CA THR A 254 6.65 -2.37 18.96
C THR A 254 5.27 -1.75 18.73
N THR A 255 4.20 -2.48 19.03
CA THR A 255 2.84 -2.10 18.61
C THR A 255 2.37 -0.81 19.26
N GLY A 256 1.98 0.16 18.43
CA GLY A 256 1.60 1.51 18.84
C GLY A 256 2.72 2.32 19.51
N ARG A 257 3.98 1.85 19.48
CA ARG A 257 5.14 2.49 20.15
C ARG A 257 6.12 3.15 19.18
N THR A 258 5.85 3.11 17.87
CA THR A 258 6.76 3.59 16.82
C THR A 258 6.10 4.65 15.96
N SER A 259 6.85 5.69 15.59
CA SER A 259 6.51 6.52 14.42
C SER A 259 6.63 5.72 13.13
N LEU A 260 6.19 6.27 11.99
CA LEU A 260 6.33 5.58 10.70
C LEU A 260 7.79 5.47 10.27
N SER A 261 8.61 6.49 10.51
CA SER A 261 10.06 6.39 10.27
C SER A 261 10.72 5.33 11.16
N GLN A 262 10.33 5.22 12.43
CA GLN A 262 10.84 4.17 13.31
C GLN A 262 10.40 2.78 12.87
N LEU A 263 9.14 2.62 12.43
CA LEU A 263 8.65 1.38 11.83
C LEU A 263 9.47 1.03 10.59
N ALA A 264 9.70 1.96 9.67
CA ALA A 264 10.53 1.73 8.48
C ALA A 264 11.95 1.28 8.86
N ALA A 265 12.59 1.92 9.84
CA ALA A 265 13.91 1.52 10.34
C ALA A 265 13.90 0.09 10.93
N ILE A 266 12.86 -0.28 11.68
CA ILE A 266 12.70 -1.63 12.24
C ILE A 266 12.49 -2.67 11.15
N LEU A 267 11.61 -2.39 10.18
CA LEU A 267 11.35 -3.30 9.05
C LEU A 267 12.62 -3.52 8.23
N ALA A 268 13.39 -2.47 7.94
CA ALA A 268 14.66 -2.57 7.21
C ALA A 268 15.71 -3.46 7.88
N ARG A 269 15.66 -3.57 9.22
CA ARG A 269 16.53 -4.43 10.04
C ARG A 269 16.06 -5.89 10.12
N CYS A 270 14.85 -6.20 9.65
CA CYS A 270 14.31 -7.56 9.65
C CYS A 270 14.74 -8.33 8.40
N HIS A 271 14.90 -9.65 8.54
CA HIS A 271 15.28 -10.55 7.45
C HIS A 271 14.09 -10.82 6.52
N ARG A 272 12.90 -10.99 7.10
CA ARG A 272 11.63 -11.14 6.38
C ARG A 272 10.50 -10.49 7.17
N VAL A 273 9.43 -10.14 6.47
CA VAL A 273 8.22 -9.56 7.06
C VAL A 273 7.02 -10.42 6.67
N VAL A 274 6.15 -10.75 7.63
CA VAL A 274 4.94 -11.55 7.40
C VAL A 274 3.72 -10.75 7.84
N GLY A 275 2.66 -10.76 7.05
CA GLY A 275 1.44 -10.02 7.38
C GLY A 275 0.35 -10.19 6.34
N SER A 276 -0.79 -9.55 6.56
CA SER A 276 -1.85 -9.41 5.55
C SER A 276 -1.63 -8.19 4.65
N ASP A 277 -2.46 -8.04 3.60
CA ASP A 277 -2.45 -6.88 2.69
C ASP A 277 -2.72 -5.56 3.42
N THR A 278 -1.64 -4.90 3.85
CA THR A 278 -1.65 -3.71 4.68
C THR A 278 -0.50 -2.76 4.31
N GLY A 279 -0.62 -1.48 4.69
CA GLY A 279 0.42 -0.48 4.44
C GLY A 279 1.83 -0.87 4.91
N PRO A 280 2.00 -1.40 6.14
CA PRO A 280 3.32 -1.86 6.61
C PRO A 280 3.93 -2.99 5.77
N LEU A 281 3.12 -3.87 5.17
CA LEU A 281 3.61 -4.93 4.28
C LEU A 281 4.25 -4.31 3.02
N HIS A 282 3.55 -3.34 2.43
CA HIS A 282 4.03 -2.60 1.26
C HIS A 282 5.24 -1.71 1.57
N LEU A 283 5.29 -1.12 2.77
CA LEU A 283 6.45 -0.37 3.23
C LEU A 283 7.69 -1.29 3.36
N ALA A 284 7.54 -2.50 3.90
CA ALA A 284 8.63 -3.47 3.96
C ALA A 284 9.13 -3.88 2.57
N ALA A 285 8.20 -4.12 1.63
CA ALA A 285 8.55 -4.43 0.24
C ALA A 285 9.31 -3.27 -0.42
N ALA A 286 8.84 -2.04 -0.22
CA ALA A 286 9.51 -0.83 -0.72
C ALA A 286 10.90 -0.63 -0.10
N LEU A 287 11.15 -1.07 1.13
CA LEU A 287 12.49 -1.10 1.75
C LEU A 287 13.38 -2.25 1.24
N GLY A 288 12.95 -2.97 0.20
CA GLY A 288 13.65 -4.11 -0.36
C GLY A 288 13.77 -5.28 0.61
N ARG A 289 12.81 -5.45 1.53
CA ARG A 289 12.75 -6.63 2.42
C ARG A 289 11.84 -7.69 1.81
N PRO A 290 12.27 -8.96 1.74
CA PRO A 290 11.37 -10.05 1.35
C PRO A 290 10.15 -10.09 2.27
N VAL A 291 8.96 -10.20 1.69
CA VAL A 291 7.72 -10.23 2.45
C VAL A 291 6.92 -11.48 2.12
N ILE A 292 6.18 -11.97 3.11
CA ILE A 292 5.24 -13.07 2.97
C ILE A 292 3.84 -12.54 3.31
N GLY A 293 2.99 -12.41 2.28
CA GLY A 293 1.64 -11.88 2.39
C GLY A 293 0.59 -12.98 2.59
N TRP A 294 -0.34 -12.81 3.53
CA TRP A 294 -1.54 -13.65 3.69
C TRP A 294 -2.77 -12.89 3.20
N TYR A 295 -3.22 -13.21 1.98
CA TYR A 295 -4.31 -12.55 1.28
C TYR A 295 -5.57 -13.41 1.34
N PHE A 296 -6.38 -13.17 2.36
CA PHE A 296 -7.63 -13.91 2.63
C PHE A 296 -8.88 -13.04 2.63
N ALA A 297 -8.74 -11.74 2.41
CA ALA A 297 -9.86 -10.81 2.37
C ALA A 297 -10.16 -10.40 0.92
N ARG A 298 -10.54 -9.14 0.72
CA ARG A 298 -10.89 -8.57 -0.57
C ARG A 298 -9.70 -8.41 -1.52
N ALA A 299 -8.48 -8.24 -1.02
CA ALA A 299 -7.32 -7.94 -1.84
C ALA A 299 -6.89 -9.12 -2.72
N ARG A 300 -6.36 -8.82 -3.91
CA ARG A 300 -5.82 -9.82 -4.84
C ARG A 300 -4.36 -9.49 -5.15
N VAL A 301 -3.55 -10.53 -5.26
CA VAL A 301 -2.09 -10.39 -5.43
C VAL A 301 -1.73 -9.61 -6.70
N HIS A 302 -2.46 -9.83 -7.79
CA HIS A 302 -2.22 -9.13 -9.05
C HIS A 302 -2.62 -7.65 -9.03
N GLU A 303 -3.48 -7.24 -8.08
CA GLU A 303 -3.96 -5.85 -7.95
C GLU A 303 -2.97 -5.00 -7.16
N THR A 304 -2.68 -5.45 -5.95
CA THR A 304 -1.97 -4.66 -4.93
C THR A 304 -0.99 -5.53 -4.15
N GLY A 305 -0.45 -6.58 -4.75
CA GLY A 305 0.58 -7.39 -4.12
C GLY A 305 1.85 -6.59 -3.80
N PRO A 306 2.77 -7.15 -3.01
CA PRO A 306 4.05 -6.50 -2.73
C PRO A 306 4.87 -6.28 -4.01
N TYR A 307 5.16 -5.02 -4.33
CA TYR A 307 5.91 -4.65 -5.53
C TYR A 307 7.41 -4.96 -5.36
N GLY A 308 7.95 -5.86 -6.16
CA GLY A 308 9.37 -6.19 -6.13
C GLY A 308 9.68 -7.64 -6.46
N PHE A 309 10.89 -8.08 -6.11
CA PHE A 309 11.32 -9.47 -6.23
C PHE A 309 11.29 -10.17 -4.86
N HIS A 310 11.23 -11.50 -4.88
CA HIS A 310 11.38 -12.35 -3.68
C HIS A 310 10.25 -12.21 -2.65
N HIS A 311 9.09 -11.67 -3.05
CA HIS A 311 7.90 -11.71 -2.21
C HIS A 311 7.11 -12.97 -2.49
N VAL A 312 6.55 -13.56 -1.43
CA VAL A 312 5.67 -14.73 -1.50
C VAL A 312 4.30 -14.31 -1.01
N VAL A 313 3.24 -14.70 -1.72
CA VAL A 313 1.87 -14.37 -1.31
C VAL A 313 1.02 -15.62 -1.32
N TRP A 314 0.49 -15.96 -0.16
CA TRP A 314 -0.55 -16.96 0.01
C TRP A 314 -1.90 -16.28 -0.21
N GLN A 315 -2.62 -16.69 -1.24
CA GLN A 315 -3.93 -16.16 -1.64
C GLN A 315 -4.99 -17.23 -1.38
N ALA A 316 -5.94 -16.98 -0.48
CA ALA A 316 -7.04 -17.91 -0.25
C ALA A 316 -7.94 -18.01 -1.50
N GLU A 317 -8.28 -19.24 -1.90
CA GLU A 317 -8.95 -19.53 -3.18
C GLU A 317 -10.46 -19.24 -3.16
N ASP A 318 -11.11 -19.22 -2.00
CA ASP A 318 -12.55 -18.91 -1.89
C ASP A 318 -12.95 -18.34 -0.52
N VAL A 319 -12.91 -17.01 -0.39
CA VAL A 319 -13.75 -16.30 0.59
C VAL A 319 -14.97 -15.78 -0.17
N ARG A 320 -15.97 -16.67 -0.30
CA ARG A 320 -17.30 -16.55 -0.96
C ARG A 320 -17.51 -15.40 -1.96
N ARG A 321 -17.68 -15.78 -3.24
CA ARG A 321 -18.20 -14.96 -4.35
C ARG A 321 -19.73 -14.74 -4.30
N GLU A 322 -20.32 -14.42 -3.16
CA GLU A 322 -21.76 -14.06 -3.18
C GLU A 322 -21.91 -12.68 -3.85
N ALA A 323 -22.57 -12.72 -5.00
CA ALA A 323 -22.71 -11.69 -6.00
C ALA A 323 -23.06 -10.31 -5.45
N PHE A 324 -22.24 -9.31 -5.77
CA PHE A 324 -22.76 -7.95 -5.96
C PHE A 324 -23.54 -7.94 -7.28
N ASP A 325 -24.75 -8.51 -7.28
CA ASP A 325 -25.70 -8.29 -8.36
C ASP A 325 -26.26 -6.88 -8.21
N VAL A 326 -25.56 -5.91 -8.80
CA VAL A 326 -26.03 -4.53 -8.85
C VAL A 326 -27.04 -4.45 -9.98
N ASN A 327 -28.32 -4.52 -9.63
CA ASN A 327 -29.42 -4.23 -10.53
C ASN A 327 -29.22 -2.81 -11.14
N PRO A 328 -29.04 -2.67 -12.46
CA PRO A 328 -28.60 -1.42 -13.09
C PRO A 328 -29.68 -0.34 -13.20
N ARG A 329 -30.73 -0.34 -12.36
CA ARG A 329 -31.90 0.54 -12.52
C ARG A 329 -32.24 1.49 -11.36
N ASN A 330 -31.48 1.51 -10.26
CA ASN A 330 -31.74 2.46 -9.17
C ASN A 330 -30.47 3.23 -8.78
N GLU A 331 -30.30 4.44 -9.33
CA GLU A 331 -29.19 5.36 -8.99
C GLU A 331 -29.36 6.09 -7.64
N GLU A 332 -30.43 5.85 -6.86
CA GLU A 332 -30.69 6.62 -5.63
C GLU A 332 -30.69 5.83 -4.32
N SER A 333 -30.44 4.52 -4.34
CA SER A 333 -30.29 3.73 -3.11
C SER A 333 -28.83 3.41 -2.82
N LYS A 334 -28.24 4.09 -1.82
CA LYS A 334 -27.02 3.59 -1.17
C LYS A 334 -27.23 2.11 -0.83
N PRO A 335 -26.35 1.19 -1.23
CA PRO A 335 -26.46 -0.18 -0.76
C PRO A 335 -26.23 -0.13 0.76
N VAL A 336 -27.30 -0.35 1.53
CA VAL A 336 -27.19 -0.67 2.95
C VAL A 336 -26.70 -2.11 3.01
N ALA A 337 -25.38 -2.28 2.88
CA ALA A 337 -24.76 -3.55 3.20
C ALA A 337 -25.00 -3.81 4.69
N SER A 338 -25.79 -4.83 5.01
CA SER A 338 -25.87 -5.37 6.37
C SER A 338 -24.45 -5.69 6.85
N PRO A 339 -24.01 -5.25 8.04
CA PRO A 339 -22.66 -5.50 8.55
C PRO A 339 -22.34 -6.98 8.80
N SER A 340 -23.31 -7.90 8.71
CA SER A 340 -23.19 -9.27 9.22
C SER A 340 -22.94 -10.36 8.17
N ALA A 341 -22.74 -10.03 6.89
CA ALA A 341 -22.71 -11.05 5.82
C ALA A 341 -21.31 -11.44 5.29
N PHE A 342 -20.21 -10.83 5.74
CA PHE A 342 -18.90 -10.96 5.06
C PHE A 342 -17.75 -11.40 5.97
N HIS A 343 -17.85 -12.53 6.66
CA HIS A 343 -16.73 -13.01 7.50
C HIS A 343 -16.58 -14.54 7.50
N ALA A 344 -16.14 -15.13 6.39
CA ALA A 344 -15.53 -16.44 6.45
C ALA A 344 -14.02 -16.26 6.62
N SER A 345 -13.53 -16.31 7.87
CA SER A 345 -12.10 -16.52 8.10
C SER A 345 -11.69 -17.88 7.50
N PRO A 346 -10.50 -18.00 6.89
CA PRO A 346 -10.00 -19.29 6.43
C PRO A 346 -10.05 -20.33 7.56
N SER A 347 -10.50 -21.54 7.23
CA SER A 347 -10.46 -22.68 8.16
C SER A 347 -9.03 -23.17 8.40
N TYR A 348 -8.14 -22.93 7.43
CA TYR A 348 -6.72 -23.26 7.49
C TYR A 348 -5.87 -22.01 7.23
N TRP A 349 -4.77 -21.88 7.97
CA TRP A 349 -3.78 -20.82 7.84
C TRP A 349 -2.42 -21.42 7.50
N PRO A 350 -1.67 -20.86 6.52
CA PRO A 350 -0.42 -21.42 6.00
C PRO A 350 0.76 -21.18 6.96
N VAL A 351 0.63 -21.63 8.21
CA VAL A 351 1.61 -21.40 9.28
C VAL A 351 2.90 -22.16 9.00
N ASP A 352 2.79 -23.47 8.82
CA ASP A 352 3.94 -24.36 8.66
C ASP A 352 4.62 -24.11 7.30
N GLU A 353 3.85 -23.84 6.26
CA GLU A 353 4.35 -23.51 4.93
C GLU A 353 5.06 -22.15 4.90
N THR A 354 4.55 -21.16 5.65
CA THR A 354 5.24 -19.88 5.81
C THR A 354 6.58 -20.06 6.52
N ILE A 355 6.66 -20.92 7.54
CA ILE A 355 7.91 -21.21 8.25
C ILE A 355 8.88 -21.95 7.33
N ALA A 356 8.41 -22.95 6.57
CA ALA A 356 9.21 -23.65 5.57
C ALA A 356 9.78 -22.67 4.54
N ALA A 357 8.97 -21.72 4.04
CA ALA A 357 9.42 -20.67 3.13
C ALA A 357 10.50 -19.75 3.75
N ILE A 358 10.38 -19.41 5.03
CA ILE A 358 11.38 -18.59 5.75
C ILE A 358 12.69 -19.34 5.95
N CYS A 359 12.59 -20.64 6.27
CA CYS A 359 13.73 -21.53 6.49
C CYS A 359 14.32 -22.06 5.17
N GLU A 360 13.86 -21.59 4.02
CA GLU A 360 14.31 -21.98 2.68
C GLU A 360 14.19 -23.49 2.42
N GLN A 361 13.17 -24.09 3.03
CA GLN A 361 12.77 -25.47 2.83
C GLN A 361 11.72 -25.55 1.71
N GLY A 362 11.61 -26.70 1.04
CA GLY A 362 10.56 -26.91 0.05
C GLY A 362 9.17 -26.84 0.67
N TYR A 363 8.26 -26.11 0.02
CA TYR A 363 6.86 -25.98 0.45
C TYR A 363 5.91 -26.05 -0.75
N GLN A 364 4.65 -26.37 -0.48
CA GLN A 364 3.56 -26.33 -1.47
C GLN A 364 2.38 -25.53 -0.91
N ALA A 365 1.48 -25.12 -1.79
CA ALA A 365 0.25 -24.44 -1.38
C ALA A 365 -0.65 -25.40 -0.57
N PRO A 366 -1.11 -25.02 0.63
CA PRO A 366 -2.09 -25.82 1.34
C PRO A 366 -3.45 -25.77 0.63
N ILE A 367 -4.31 -26.75 0.89
CA ILE A 367 -5.65 -26.81 0.29
C ILE A 367 -6.42 -25.51 0.57
N GLY A 368 -7.02 -24.94 -0.46
CA GLY A 368 -7.78 -23.68 -0.39
C GLY A 368 -6.91 -22.43 -0.44
N TRP A 369 -5.62 -22.57 -0.76
CA TRP A 369 -4.69 -21.47 -0.97
C TRP A 369 -3.89 -21.68 -2.24
N THR A 370 -3.74 -20.61 -3.02
CA THR A 370 -2.72 -20.52 -4.07
C THR A 370 -1.51 -19.77 -3.52
N VAL A 371 -0.30 -20.15 -3.92
CA VAL A 371 0.92 -19.42 -3.55
C VAL A 371 1.58 -18.79 -4.78
N TRP A 372 1.93 -17.52 -4.65
CA TRP A 372 2.47 -16.69 -5.72
C TRP A 372 3.85 -16.14 -5.37
N THR A 373 4.71 -15.98 -6.36
CA THR A 373 5.96 -15.23 -6.27
C THR A 373 5.91 -13.97 -7.11
N SER A 374 6.47 -12.88 -6.58
CA SER A 374 6.53 -11.60 -7.26
C SER A 374 7.71 -11.49 -8.22
N HIS A 375 7.48 -10.78 -9.32
CA HIS A 375 8.45 -10.50 -10.37
C HIS A 375 8.24 -9.07 -10.89
N CYS A 376 9.22 -8.57 -11.65
CA CYS A 376 9.17 -7.26 -12.30
C CYS A 376 9.89 -7.35 -13.65
N ASP A 377 9.30 -6.77 -14.69
CA ASP A 377 9.89 -6.61 -16.01
C ASP A 377 9.57 -5.20 -16.56
N THR A 378 9.87 -4.94 -17.84
CA THR A 378 9.64 -3.64 -18.50
C THR A 378 8.20 -3.14 -18.46
N TRP A 379 7.21 -4.01 -18.25
CA TRP A 379 5.79 -3.69 -18.13
C TRP A 379 5.30 -3.65 -16.67
N GLY A 380 6.23 -3.70 -15.71
CA GLY A 380 5.98 -3.55 -14.28
C GLY A 380 5.91 -4.87 -13.51
N ALA A 381 5.20 -4.89 -12.38
CA ALA A 381 5.13 -6.05 -11.49
C ALA A 381 4.15 -7.12 -11.98
N TYR A 382 4.54 -8.39 -11.91
CA TYR A 382 3.69 -9.54 -12.19
C TYR A 382 3.94 -10.68 -11.20
N TYR A 383 3.08 -11.69 -11.22
CA TYR A 383 3.14 -12.82 -10.30
C TYR A 383 2.99 -14.13 -11.04
N SER A 384 3.74 -15.14 -10.61
CA SER A 384 3.61 -16.53 -11.09
C SER A 384 3.38 -17.48 -9.92
N PRO A 385 2.68 -18.62 -10.12
CA PRO A 385 2.55 -19.61 -9.06
C PRO A 385 3.91 -20.19 -8.69
N VAL A 386 4.15 -20.47 -7.40
CA VAL A 386 5.42 -21.07 -6.95
C VAL A 386 5.66 -22.40 -7.66
N GLY A 387 6.90 -22.62 -8.10
CA GLY A 387 7.31 -23.84 -8.80
C GLY A 387 7.02 -23.83 -10.30
N GLN A 388 6.36 -22.78 -10.82
CA GLN A 388 6.22 -22.57 -12.26
C GLN A 388 7.29 -21.62 -12.80
N ALA A 389 7.53 -21.66 -14.10
CA ALA A 389 8.41 -20.71 -14.76
C ALA A 389 7.84 -19.28 -14.65
N ALA A 390 8.71 -18.32 -14.38
CA ALA A 390 8.36 -16.90 -14.23
C ALA A 390 8.05 -16.25 -15.59
N ILE A 391 6.97 -16.67 -16.24
CA ILE A 391 6.54 -16.18 -17.55
C ILE A 391 5.57 -15.00 -17.36
N PRO A 392 5.89 -13.79 -17.85
CA PRO A 392 4.97 -12.66 -17.78
C PRO A 392 3.68 -12.91 -18.57
N PRO A 393 2.51 -12.52 -18.05
CA PRO A 393 1.26 -12.54 -18.81
C PRO A 393 1.35 -11.66 -20.07
N ARG A 394 1.12 -12.23 -21.25
CA ARG A 394 1.24 -11.51 -22.54
C ARG A 394 0.27 -10.34 -22.68
N GLU A 395 -0.88 -10.40 -22.01
CA GLU A 395 -1.91 -9.38 -22.14
C GLU A 395 -1.53 -8.05 -21.47
N ARG A 396 -0.48 -8.03 -20.64
CA ARG A 396 0.05 -6.80 -20.01
C ARG A 396 0.49 -5.77 -21.04
N GLU A 397 1.33 -6.18 -21.97
CA GLU A 397 1.87 -5.33 -23.03
C GLU A 397 0.74 -4.79 -23.91
N ALA A 398 -0.15 -5.68 -24.36
CA ALA A 398 -1.32 -5.28 -25.15
C ALA A 398 -2.20 -4.27 -24.42
N LEU A 399 -2.43 -4.46 -23.12
CA LEU A 399 -3.23 -3.55 -22.31
C LEU A 399 -2.53 -2.20 -22.10
N TRP A 400 -1.21 -2.17 -21.93
CA TRP A 400 -0.44 -0.92 -21.91
C TRP A 400 -0.63 -0.14 -23.21
N HIS A 401 -0.51 -0.81 -24.36
CA HIS A 401 -0.75 -0.18 -25.66
C HIS A 401 -2.20 0.28 -25.88
N GLU A 402 -3.19 -0.44 -25.33
CA GLU A 402 -4.59 -0.06 -25.41
C GLU A 402 -4.91 1.17 -24.55
N LEU A 403 -4.37 1.22 -23.33
CA LEU A 403 -4.68 2.26 -22.33
C LEU A 403 -3.82 3.51 -22.48
N GLU A 404 -2.71 3.44 -23.20
CA GLU A 404 -1.88 4.58 -23.56
C GLU A 404 -2.18 4.95 -25.02
N PRO A 405 -3.27 5.72 -25.30
CA PRO A 405 -3.49 6.23 -26.64
C PRO A 405 -2.24 7.02 -27.02
N ALA A 406 -1.67 6.68 -28.19
CA ALA A 406 -0.39 7.19 -28.67
C ALA A 406 -0.21 8.65 -28.25
N LEU A 407 0.79 8.89 -27.41
CA LEU A 407 1.24 10.23 -27.03
C LEU A 407 1.56 10.97 -28.32
N SER A 408 0.58 11.70 -28.86
CA SER A 408 0.68 12.52 -30.05
C SER A 408 1.47 13.78 -29.76
#